data_AF-A0A1G9C1A2-F1
#
_entry.id   AF-A0A1G9C1A2-F1
#
_cell.length_a   1.000
_cell.length_b   1.000
_cell.length_c   1.000
_cell.angle_alpha   90.00
_cell.angle_beta   90.00
_cell.angle_gamma   90.00
#
_symmetry.space_group_name_H-M   'P 1'
#
loop_
_entity.id
_entity.type
_entity.pdbx_description
1 polymer ?
#
loop_
_entity_poly.entity_id
_entity_poly.type
_entity_poly.pdbx_seq_one_letter_code
_entity_poly.pdbx_strand_id
1 'polypeptide(L)'
;MSSWITALCVIGALLSLLLVARRQASRGRRVAAGLLQSGIWLVAWMLAHPPALLPAPQHAELAAGANAGSTRAAISPALSDRELAGVAGIGLAGPGHYRDSLLALPPLRLQLEVPVADGWRPRWPRRLLLGESLTLEINTGAHTPAGVPLALVDPFGERVAEAVTGEAGSTVQLSDLPRLAGRWEYRLQVGEGATARSEPVPVTVEAGERPRVLLWLARPGFESAALSRWLRQSGVPARVVTRLAPGIERNENLNGLEAGSGAPLDMASEFELLILDSHLWPLLDSGQRRALEVMARSGGSVLWLVGEDSPAGFLEYAARNDMALQPAAAVQVSAPNGDRDTPPLALSGYRPATARETDSLLGDDSPASLYWGRQSADGALGFVFFHNSYRWMTAGQRGAFARLWQSVLEPQLAHLGHGQALEVREPLPRAGHRVTLCRDDFGQPPALAGPAGSGVLPGAPAGRRCHAYWPEEPGWHQLAGDDGSVHAFYVFPAEAWPDWQRALMRDESRQMATARLGPEPATAAPGRPLPRPWLALLLVMLLALAWWGERKLKP
;
A
#
# COMPACT_ATOMS: atom_id res chain seq x y z
N MET A 1 -15.70 27.08 47.32
CA MET A 1 -16.81 27.96 46.85
C MET A 1 -18.19 27.34 47.05
N SER A 2 -18.40 26.05 46.75
CA SER A 2 -19.68 25.33 46.94
C SER A 2 -20.28 25.40 48.37
N SER A 3 -19.45 25.28 49.42
CA SER A 3 -19.90 25.22 50.83
C SER A 3 -20.43 26.54 51.41
N TRP A 4 -20.03 27.68 50.83
CA TRP A 4 -20.48 28.99 51.29
C TRP A 4 -21.90 29.30 50.81
N ILE A 5 -22.22 28.89 49.57
CA ILE A 5 -23.55 29.09 48.98
C ILE A 5 -24.59 28.24 49.71
N THR A 6 -24.25 27.01 50.08
CA THR A 6 -25.14 26.15 50.88
C THR A 6 -25.43 26.74 52.25
N ALA A 7 -24.41 27.26 52.95
CA ALA A 7 -24.58 27.94 54.23
C ALA A 7 -25.49 29.17 54.12
N LEU A 8 -25.33 29.96 53.06
CA LEU A 8 -26.12 31.18 52.82
C LEU A 8 -27.60 30.86 52.53
N CYS A 9 -27.87 29.81 51.74
CA CYS A 9 -29.24 29.33 51.50
C CYS A 9 -29.92 28.81 52.78
N VAL A 10 -29.19 28.09 53.63
CA VAL A 10 -29.73 27.56 54.91
C VAL A 10 -30.03 28.70 55.89
N ILE A 11 -29.12 29.66 56.05
CA ILE A 11 -29.32 30.84 56.91
C ILE A 11 -30.51 31.67 56.41
N GLY A 12 -30.60 31.89 55.10
CA GLY A 12 -31.71 32.58 54.46
C GLY A 12 -33.06 31.89 54.69
N ALA A 13 -33.09 30.56 54.58
CA ALA A 13 -34.29 29.76 54.86
C ALA A 13 -34.73 29.92 56.33
N LEU A 14 -33.82 29.78 57.29
CA LEU A 14 -34.12 29.92 58.72
C LEU A 14 -34.63 31.31 59.09
N LEU A 15 -33.98 32.38 58.59
CA LEU A 15 -34.41 33.76 58.82
C LEU A 15 -35.82 34.03 58.25
N SER A 16 -36.09 33.50 57.06
CA SER A 16 -37.38 33.69 56.41
C SER A 16 -38.52 32.93 57.10
N LEU A 17 -38.26 31.72 57.62
CA LEU A 17 -39.21 30.97 58.45
C LEU A 17 -39.47 31.66 59.80
N LEU A 18 -38.44 32.25 60.42
CA LEU A 18 -38.58 33.07 61.63
C LEU A 18 -39.47 34.29 61.39
N LEU A 19 -39.32 34.97 60.25
CA LEU A 19 -40.16 36.10 59.87
C LEU A 19 -41.62 35.69 59.62
N VAL A 20 -41.86 34.55 58.97
CA VAL A 20 -43.22 34.00 58.76
C VAL A 20 -43.87 33.60 60.08
N ALA A 21 -43.11 33.01 61.01
CA ALA A 21 -43.60 32.62 62.33
C ALA A 21 -44.05 33.83 63.18
N ARG A 22 -43.41 34.98 63.01
CA ARG A 22 -43.72 36.24 63.71
C ARG A 22 -44.89 37.03 63.09
N ARG A 23 -45.38 36.68 61.89
CA ARG A 23 -46.53 37.36 61.27
C ARG A 23 -47.84 37.06 62.01
N GLN A 24 -48.63 38.10 62.30
CA GLN A 24 -49.99 37.96 62.81
C GLN A 24 -50.93 37.52 61.67
N ALA A 25 -51.05 36.21 61.48
CA ALA A 25 -51.94 35.60 60.49
C ALA A 25 -52.55 34.29 61.01
N SER A 26 -53.65 33.85 60.39
CA SER A 26 -54.28 32.56 60.69
C SER A 26 -53.28 31.39 60.51
N ARG A 27 -53.45 30.31 61.29
CA ARG A 27 -52.55 29.14 61.25
C ARG A 27 -52.36 28.60 59.82
N GLY A 28 -53.43 28.49 59.03
CA GLY A 28 -53.35 28.03 57.64
C GLY A 28 -52.48 28.91 56.74
N ARG A 29 -52.55 30.24 56.89
CA ARG A 29 -51.73 31.18 56.09
C ARG A 29 -50.25 31.13 56.47
N ARG A 30 -49.93 30.92 57.75
CA ARG A 30 -48.54 30.75 58.21
C ARG A 30 -47.91 29.47 57.66
N VAL A 31 -48.66 28.37 57.67
CA VAL A 31 -48.19 27.09 57.08
C VAL A 31 -47.96 27.24 55.58
N ALA A 32 -48.90 27.84 54.84
CA ALA A 32 -48.75 28.05 53.40
C ALA A 32 -47.55 28.95 53.05
N ALA A 33 -47.35 30.06 53.78
CA ALA A 33 -46.20 30.94 53.57
C ALA A 33 -44.86 30.27 53.94
N GLY A 34 -44.84 29.44 54.98
CA GLY A 34 -43.65 28.67 55.36
C GLY A 34 -43.24 27.65 54.29
N LEU A 35 -44.21 26.92 53.72
CA LEU A 35 -43.98 25.97 52.63
C LEU A 35 -43.53 26.65 51.33
N LEU A 36 -44.09 27.80 51.00
CA LEU A 36 -43.67 28.59 49.84
C LEU A 36 -42.21 29.04 49.99
N GLN A 37 -41.87 29.54 51.18
CA GLN A 37 -40.55 30.08 51.46
C GLN A 37 -39.47 28.99 51.52
N SER A 38 -39.80 27.81 52.07
CA SER A 38 -38.89 26.65 52.00
C SER A 38 -38.71 26.19 50.55
N GLY A 39 -39.76 26.21 49.72
CA GLY A 39 -39.69 25.94 48.29
C GLY A 39 -38.76 26.91 47.55
N ILE A 40 -38.84 28.22 47.81
CA ILE A 40 -37.97 29.24 47.20
C ILE A 40 -36.49 28.96 47.49
N TRP A 41 -36.15 28.72 48.76
CA TRP A 41 -34.76 28.46 49.15
C TRP A 41 -34.24 27.10 48.66
N LEU A 42 -35.11 26.08 48.57
CA LEU A 42 -34.77 24.79 47.97
C LEU A 42 -34.43 24.94 46.47
N VAL A 43 -35.24 25.69 45.72
CA VAL A 43 -35.00 25.93 44.29
C VAL A 43 -33.76 26.82 44.08
N ALA A 44 -33.53 27.81 44.93
CA ALA A 44 -32.31 28.63 44.89
C ALA A 44 -31.05 27.79 45.16
N TRP A 45 -31.12 26.85 46.10
CA TRP A 45 -30.04 25.89 46.35
C TRP A 45 -29.83 24.96 45.14
N MET A 46 -30.90 24.44 44.55
CA MET A 46 -30.82 23.65 43.31
C MET A 46 -30.26 24.43 42.12
N LEU A 47 -30.45 25.76 42.05
CA LEU A 47 -29.86 26.59 40.99
C LEU A 47 -28.31 26.63 41.08
N ALA A 48 -27.78 26.66 42.31
CA ALA A 48 -26.35 26.62 42.60
C ALA A 48 -25.77 25.19 42.48
N HIS A 49 -26.57 24.19 42.86
CA HIS A 49 -26.22 22.77 42.87
C HIS A 49 -27.28 21.96 42.14
N PRO A 50 -27.32 22.02 40.80
CA PRO A 50 -28.37 21.36 40.02
C PRO A 50 -28.27 19.84 40.20
N PRO A 51 -29.36 19.18 40.66
CA PRO A 51 -29.33 17.75 40.90
C PRO A 51 -29.29 17.00 39.56
N ALA A 52 -28.48 15.94 39.52
CA ALA A 52 -28.26 15.07 38.37
C ALA A 52 -29.40 14.06 38.18
N LEU A 53 -30.60 14.55 37.84
CA LEU A 53 -31.83 13.76 37.76
C LEU A 53 -32.20 13.29 36.35
N LEU A 54 -31.58 13.85 35.31
CA LEU A 54 -31.86 13.42 33.94
C LEU A 54 -31.07 12.13 33.62
N PRO A 55 -31.64 11.17 32.90
CA PRO A 55 -30.91 9.97 32.48
C PRO A 55 -29.73 10.35 31.58
N ALA A 56 -28.64 9.59 31.69
CA ALA A 56 -27.51 9.71 30.76
C ALA A 56 -27.96 9.34 29.33
N PRO A 57 -27.40 9.99 28.29
CA PRO A 57 -27.69 9.63 26.90
C PRO A 57 -27.19 8.21 26.64
N GLN A 58 -28.12 7.31 26.31
CA GLN A 58 -27.80 5.91 26.00
C GLN A 58 -27.36 5.71 24.55
N HIS A 59 -27.73 6.65 23.68
CA HIS A 59 -27.48 6.60 22.24
C HIS A 59 -26.81 7.90 21.80
N ALA A 60 -25.72 7.77 21.04
CA ALA A 60 -25.09 8.85 20.32
C ALA A 60 -24.75 8.32 18.93
N GLU A 61 -24.89 9.18 17.92
CA GLU A 61 -24.56 8.84 16.54
C GLU A 61 -23.43 9.73 16.05
N LEU A 62 -22.49 9.14 15.33
CA LEU A 62 -21.48 9.86 14.59
C LEU A 62 -21.95 10.01 13.14
N ALA A 63 -22.16 11.26 12.72
CA ALA A 63 -22.60 11.58 11.36
C ALA A 63 -21.52 11.22 10.33
N ALA A 64 -21.93 10.66 9.20
CA ALA A 64 -21.05 10.28 8.10
C ALA A 64 -20.21 11.46 7.58
N GLY A 65 -18.98 11.18 7.14
CA GLY A 65 -18.15 12.15 6.42
C GLY A 65 -17.36 13.13 7.28
N ALA A 66 -17.25 12.90 8.59
CA ALA A 66 -16.40 13.70 9.47
C ALA A 66 -14.91 13.35 9.28
N ASN A 67 -14.09 14.39 9.09
CA ASN A 67 -12.62 14.31 9.01
C ASN A 67 -12.02 14.32 10.42
N ALA A 68 -10.76 13.92 10.59
CA ALA A 68 -10.10 13.85 11.91
C ALA A 68 -10.19 15.14 12.75
N GLY A 69 -10.21 16.32 12.12
CA GLY A 69 -10.39 17.61 12.80
C GLY A 69 -11.83 17.93 13.21
N SER A 70 -12.84 17.26 12.62
CA SER A 70 -14.27 17.52 12.84
C SER A 70 -15.04 16.32 13.42
N THR A 71 -14.41 15.15 13.58
CA THR A 71 -15.06 13.93 14.09
C THR A 71 -15.79 14.17 15.40
N ARG A 72 -15.20 14.94 16.32
CA ARG A 72 -15.82 15.24 17.62
C ARG A 72 -17.07 16.10 17.52
N ALA A 73 -17.08 17.05 16.57
CA ALA A 73 -18.22 17.93 16.33
C ALA A 73 -19.37 17.23 15.60
N ALA A 74 -19.09 16.10 14.94
CA ALA A 74 -20.07 15.30 14.22
C ALA A 74 -20.84 14.31 15.11
N ILE A 75 -20.59 14.28 16.42
CA ILE A 75 -21.34 13.45 17.38
C ILE A 75 -22.65 14.16 17.74
N SER A 76 -23.77 13.48 17.51
CA SER A 76 -25.11 13.96 17.85
C SER A 76 -25.76 13.06 18.91
N PRO A 77 -26.26 13.61 20.02
CA PRO A 77 -26.10 15.02 20.45
C PRO A 77 -24.65 15.34 20.83
N ALA A 78 -24.27 16.62 20.90
CA ALA A 78 -22.94 17.01 21.35
C ALA A 78 -22.70 16.57 22.82
N LEU A 79 -21.69 15.74 23.05
CA LEU A 79 -21.34 15.18 24.36
C LEU A 79 -19.95 15.66 24.82
N SER A 80 -19.81 15.90 26.12
CA SER A 80 -18.51 16.09 26.77
C SER A 80 -17.78 14.75 26.95
N ASP A 81 -16.46 14.76 27.18
CA ASP A 81 -15.67 13.52 27.37
C ASP A 81 -16.20 12.63 28.49
N ARG A 82 -16.72 13.23 29.56
CA ARG A 82 -17.34 12.49 30.67
C ARG A 82 -18.67 11.86 30.29
N GLU A 83 -19.46 12.52 29.43
CA GLU A 83 -20.72 11.97 28.94
C GLU A 83 -20.45 10.85 27.92
N LEU A 84 -19.44 11.02 27.05
CA LEU A 84 -18.95 10.03 26.09
C LEU A 84 -18.48 8.73 26.76
N ALA A 85 -17.78 8.84 27.89
CA ALA A 85 -17.36 7.68 28.68
C ALA A 85 -18.53 6.86 29.26
N GLY A 86 -19.73 7.45 29.37
CA GLY A 86 -20.93 6.81 29.90
C GLY A 86 -21.87 6.22 28.84
N VAL A 87 -21.59 6.39 27.54
CA VAL A 87 -22.43 5.85 26.46
C VAL A 87 -22.09 4.37 26.24
N ALA A 88 -23.12 3.51 26.14
CA ALA A 88 -22.95 2.08 25.92
C ALA A 88 -22.30 1.75 24.55
N GLY A 89 -22.48 2.64 23.57
CA GLY A 89 -21.81 2.64 22.27
C GLY A 89 -22.26 3.81 21.40
N ILE A 90 -21.42 4.18 20.43
CA ILE A 90 -21.76 5.19 19.41
C ILE A 90 -22.16 4.47 18.13
N GLY A 91 -23.36 4.77 17.63
CA GLY A 91 -23.82 4.35 16.31
C GLY A 91 -23.07 5.08 15.20
N LEU A 92 -22.60 4.36 14.19
CA LEU A 92 -21.96 4.96 13.02
C LEU A 92 -22.98 5.10 11.89
N ALA A 93 -23.27 6.35 11.48
CA ALA A 93 -24.16 6.59 10.35
C ALA A 93 -23.41 6.43 9.01
N GLY A 94 -24.11 5.90 7.99
CA GLY A 94 -23.60 5.83 6.62
C GLY A 94 -22.49 4.77 6.41
N PRO A 95 -21.51 5.02 5.51
CA PRO A 95 -20.45 4.06 5.21
C PRO A 95 -19.36 3.95 6.30
N GLY A 96 -19.50 4.64 7.44
CA GLY A 96 -18.46 4.71 8.46
C GLY A 96 -17.41 5.80 8.18
N HIS A 97 -16.27 5.69 8.85
CA HIS A 97 -15.17 6.67 8.84
C HIS A 97 -13.81 5.99 8.66
N TYR A 98 -12.85 6.78 8.20
CA TYR A 98 -11.45 6.37 8.16
C TYR A 98 -10.87 6.19 9.57
N ARG A 99 -9.87 5.31 9.66
CA ARG A 99 -9.14 4.98 10.89
C ARG A 99 -8.59 6.24 11.57
N ASP A 100 -7.97 7.14 10.83
CA ASP A 100 -7.38 8.36 11.39
C ASP A 100 -8.44 9.27 12.03
N SER A 101 -9.63 9.37 11.41
CA SER A 101 -10.75 10.11 11.98
C SER A 101 -11.25 9.49 13.29
N LEU A 102 -11.26 8.15 13.38
CA LEU A 102 -11.68 7.41 14.56
C LEU A 102 -10.62 7.46 15.67
N LEU A 103 -9.34 7.51 15.33
CA LEU A 103 -8.24 7.63 16.29
C LEU A 103 -8.28 8.94 17.08
N ALA A 104 -8.82 10.01 16.49
CA ALA A 104 -9.01 11.31 17.16
C ALA A 104 -10.04 11.28 18.31
N LEU A 105 -10.88 10.23 18.38
CA LEU A 105 -11.83 10.05 19.47
C LEU A 105 -11.16 9.35 20.68
N PRO A 106 -11.67 9.52 21.91
CA PRO A 106 -11.24 8.69 23.05
C PRO A 106 -11.61 7.21 22.81
N PRO A 107 -11.08 6.23 23.58
CA PRO A 107 -11.48 4.83 23.46
C PRO A 107 -12.97 4.65 23.78
N LEU A 108 -13.74 4.16 22.81
CA LEU A 108 -15.19 4.00 22.91
C LEU A 108 -15.68 2.85 22.03
N ARG A 109 -16.78 2.22 22.45
CA ARG A 109 -17.42 1.13 21.70
C ARG A 109 -18.16 1.69 20.50
N LEU A 110 -17.84 1.20 19.32
CA LEU A 110 -18.50 1.55 18.07
C LEU A 110 -19.54 0.48 17.75
N GLN A 111 -20.80 0.90 17.56
CA GLN A 111 -21.87 0.05 17.06
C GLN A 111 -22.04 0.33 15.58
N LEU A 112 -21.68 -0.64 14.75
CA LEU A 112 -22.00 -0.58 13.33
C LEU A 112 -23.38 -1.17 13.13
N GLU A 113 -24.35 -0.33 12.75
CA GLU A 113 -25.47 -0.83 11.97
C GLU A 113 -24.90 -1.21 10.61
N VAL A 114 -24.92 -2.51 10.28
CA VAL A 114 -24.26 -3.03 9.09
C VAL A 114 -25.26 -3.06 7.92
N PRO A 115 -25.27 -2.08 7.00
CA PRO A 115 -25.75 -2.36 5.65
C PRO A 115 -24.75 -3.30 4.95
N VAL A 116 -25.28 -4.13 4.06
CA VAL A 116 -24.54 -5.15 3.27
C VAL A 116 -23.30 -4.55 2.60
N ALA A 117 -22.27 -5.38 2.42
CA ALA A 117 -21.02 -5.01 1.74
C ALA A 117 -21.31 -4.41 0.36
N ASP A 118 -21.05 -3.12 0.23
CA ASP A 118 -21.29 -2.37 -1.00
C ASP A 118 -20.10 -1.48 -1.31
N GLY A 119 -19.90 -1.17 -2.58
CA GLY A 119 -18.78 -0.39 -3.06
C GLY A 119 -17.80 -1.23 -3.87
N TRP A 120 -17.20 -0.60 -4.85
CA TRP A 120 -16.28 -1.24 -5.78
C TRP A 120 -14.92 -1.42 -5.12
N ARG A 121 -14.29 -2.57 -5.37
CA ARG A 121 -12.94 -2.86 -4.90
C ARG A 121 -12.03 -3.05 -6.10
N PRO A 122 -11.46 -1.95 -6.63
CA PRO A 122 -10.52 -2.03 -7.73
C PRO A 122 -9.17 -2.55 -7.23
N ARG A 123 -8.51 -3.37 -8.04
CA ARG A 123 -7.16 -3.88 -7.80
C ARG A 123 -6.40 -3.85 -9.12
N TRP A 124 -5.20 -3.29 -9.08
CA TRP A 124 -4.30 -3.27 -10.23
C TRP A 124 -2.84 -3.12 -9.76
N PRO A 125 -1.87 -3.60 -10.54
CA PRO A 125 -0.46 -3.35 -10.27
C PRO A 125 -0.14 -1.86 -10.41
N ARG A 126 0.49 -1.27 -9.39
CA ARG A 126 0.89 0.15 -9.40
C ARG A 126 2.24 0.40 -10.07
N ARG A 127 3.05 -0.65 -10.17
CA ARG A 127 4.33 -0.68 -10.87
C ARG A 127 4.33 -1.85 -11.83
N LEU A 128 4.83 -1.60 -13.02
CA LEU A 128 4.97 -2.55 -14.11
C LEU A 128 6.35 -2.40 -14.72
N LEU A 129 6.92 -3.48 -15.22
CA LEU A 129 8.00 -3.42 -16.19
C LEU A 129 7.42 -3.22 -17.59
N LEU A 130 8.18 -2.54 -18.45
CA LEU A 130 7.80 -2.37 -19.85
C LEU A 130 7.60 -3.74 -20.52
N GLY A 131 6.41 -4.00 -21.04
CA GLY A 131 6.01 -5.28 -21.60
C GLY A 131 5.15 -6.16 -20.69
N GLU A 132 4.94 -5.77 -19.43
CA GLU A 132 3.91 -6.36 -18.56
C GLU A 132 2.54 -5.75 -18.84
N SER A 133 1.48 -6.57 -18.76
CA SER A 133 0.10 -6.10 -18.96
C SER A 133 -0.46 -5.46 -17.70
N LEU A 134 -0.96 -4.23 -17.82
CA LEU A 134 -1.83 -3.62 -16.83
C LEU A 134 -3.14 -4.40 -16.78
N THR A 135 -3.47 -4.95 -15.61
CA THR A 135 -4.74 -5.63 -15.38
C THR A 135 -5.49 -4.93 -14.25
N LEU A 136 -6.62 -4.31 -14.60
CA LEU A 136 -7.55 -3.71 -13.67
C LEU A 136 -8.69 -4.69 -13.37
N GLU A 137 -8.70 -5.23 -12.16
CA GLU A 137 -9.80 -6.02 -11.63
C GLU A 137 -10.71 -5.14 -10.78
N ILE A 138 -12.02 -5.23 -10.98
CA ILE A 138 -13.02 -4.50 -10.20
C ILE A 138 -14.01 -5.52 -9.65
N ASN A 139 -13.95 -5.77 -8.34
CA ASN A 139 -15.02 -6.50 -7.67
C ASN A 139 -16.18 -5.53 -7.40
N THR A 140 -17.31 -5.79 -8.03
CA THR A 140 -18.51 -4.97 -7.90
C THR A 140 -19.29 -5.37 -6.65
N GLY A 141 -19.81 -4.39 -5.90
CA GLY A 141 -20.60 -4.65 -4.69
C GLY A 141 -21.96 -5.28 -5.00
N ALA A 142 -22.62 -5.81 -3.97
CA ALA A 142 -23.88 -6.56 -4.08
C ALA A 142 -25.08 -5.75 -4.61
N HIS A 143 -25.02 -4.42 -4.61
CA HIS A 143 -26.07 -3.55 -5.16
C HIS A 143 -25.58 -2.74 -6.37
N THR A 144 -24.50 -3.18 -7.02
CA THR A 144 -24.06 -2.55 -8.26
C THR A 144 -25.07 -2.88 -9.37
N PRO A 145 -25.61 -1.88 -10.09
CA PRO A 145 -26.48 -2.13 -11.23
C PRO A 145 -25.74 -2.96 -12.29
N ALA A 146 -26.38 -4.00 -12.79
CA ALA A 146 -25.90 -4.74 -13.95
C ALA A 146 -26.05 -3.88 -15.22
N GLY A 147 -25.19 -4.11 -16.21
CA GLY A 147 -25.30 -3.42 -17.50
C GLY A 147 -24.63 -2.04 -17.57
N VAL A 148 -23.86 -1.64 -16.55
CA VAL A 148 -23.12 -0.37 -16.59
C VAL A 148 -21.87 -0.54 -17.46
N PRO A 149 -21.71 0.22 -18.54
CA PRO A 149 -20.54 0.12 -19.40
C PRO A 149 -19.31 0.67 -18.69
N LEU A 150 -18.18 -0.02 -18.87
CA LEU A 150 -16.87 0.32 -18.34
C LEU A 150 -15.88 0.38 -19.48
N ALA A 151 -15.09 1.45 -19.55
CA ALA A 151 -13.99 1.55 -20.51
C ALA A 151 -12.71 1.94 -19.79
N LEU A 152 -11.63 1.18 -20.03
CA LEU A 152 -10.29 1.60 -19.67
C LEU A 152 -9.77 2.51 -20.77
N VAL A 153 -9.48 3.75 -20.41
CA VAL A 153 -8.94 4.79 -21.29
C VAL A 153 -7.47 4.99 -20.97
N ASP A 154 -6.64 4.97 -22.00
CA ASP A 154 -5.21 5.19 -21.86
C ASP A 154 -4.87 6.67 -21.62
N PRO A 155 -3.60 7.00 -21.30
CA PRO A 155 -3.18 8.39 -21.09
C PRO A 155 -3.31 9.30 -22.32
N PHE A 156 -3.53 8.73 -23.52
CA PHE A 156 -3.67 9.45 -24.78
C PHE A 156 -5.15 9.64 -25.18
N GLY A 157 -6.09 9.10 -24.40
CA GLY A 157 -7.53 9.23 -24.61
C GLY A 157 -8.16 8.11 -25.44
N GLU A 158 -7.44 7.03 -25.73
CA GLU A 158 -7.95 5.88 -26.46
C GLU A 158 -8.62 4.87 -25.52
N ARG A 159 -9.79 4.33 -25.89
CA ARG A 159 -10.44 3.21 -25.18
C ARG A 159 -9.69 1.92 -25.52
N VAL A 160 -8.86 1.44 -24.61
CA VAL A 160 -7.99 0.26 -24.82
C VAL A 160 -8.65 -1.05 -24.39
N ALA A 161 -9.62 -1.00 -23.48
CA ALA A 161 -10.43 -2.14 -23.10
C ALA A 161 -11.83 -1.71 -22.71
N GLU A 162 -12.81 -2.58 -22.96
CA GLU A 162 -14.21 -2.33 -22.64
C GLU A 162 -14.85 -3.55 -22.00
N ALA A 163 -15.74 -3.31 -21.04
CA ALA A 163 -16.50 -4.33 -20.35
C ALA A 163 -17.84 -3.76 -19.87
N VAL A 164 -18.67 -4.61 -19.29
CA VAL A 164 -19.95 -4.21 -18.71
C VAL A 164 -20.04 -4.85 -17.33
N THR A 165 -20.62 -4.15 -16.35
CA THR A 165 -20.87 -4.73 -15.02
C THR A 165 -21.80 -5.94 -15.16
N GLY A 166 -21.37 -7.06 -14.59
CA GLY A 166 -22.16 -8.29 -14.55
C GLY A 166 -23.23 -8.25 -13.46
N GLU A 167 -23.66 -9.43 -13.04
CA GLU A 167 -24.53 -9.57 -11.87
C GLU A 167 -23.86 -9.03 -10.58
N ALA A 168 -24.68 -8.71 -9.59
CA ALA A 168 -24.23 -8.25 -8.28
C ALA A 168 -23.13 -9.15 -7.70
N GLY A 169 -22.02 -8.57 -7.26
CA GLY A 169 -20.88 -9.33 -6.71
C GLY A 169 -19.91 -9.88 -7.76
N SER A 170 -20.13 -9.62 -9.05
CA SER A 170 -19.23 -10.06 -10.13
C SER A 170 -17.91 -9.30 -10.14
N THR A 171 -16.87 -9.96 -10.66
CA THR A 171 -15.57 -9.34 -10.92
C THR A 171 -15.45 -9.05 -12.40
N VAL A 172 -15.13 -7.79 -12.72
CA VAL A 172 -14.85 -7.35 -14.09
C VAL A 172 -13.34 -7.13 -14.24
N GLN A 173 -12.78 -7.54 -15.37
CA GLN A 173 -11.36 -7.39 -15.69
C GLN A 173 -11.19 -6.60 -16.98
N LEU A 174 -10.37 -5.56 -16.94
CA LEU A 174 -9.96 -4.74 -18.07
C LEU A 174 -8.43 -4.77 -18.14
N SER A 175 -7.85 -4.89 -19.34
CA SER A 175 -6.40 -4.99 -19.48
C SER A 175 -5.86 -4.18 -20.64
N ASP A 176 -4.65 -3.64 -20.47
CA ASP A 176 -3.88 -2.98 -21.51
C ASP A 176 -2.40 -3.38 -21.44
N LEU A 177 -1.63 -3.15 -22.50
CA LEU A 177 -0.19 -3.37 -22.56
C LEU A 177 0.52 -2.02 -22.79
N PRO A 178 0.99 -1.35 -21.72
CA PRO A 178 1.69 -0.07 -21.83
C PRO A 178 2.89 -0.15 -22.79
N ARG A 179 2.95 0.78 -23.73
CA ARG A 179 3.97 0.79 -24.80
C ARG A 179 5.22 1.60 -24.47
N LEU A 180 5.14 2.45 -23.44
CA LEU A 180 6.19 3.39 -23.07
C LEU A 180 6.46 3.32 -21.57
N ALA A 181 7.73 3.43 -21.20
CA ALA A 181 8.11 3.63 -19.80
C ALA A 181 7.76 5.05 -19.35
N GLY A 182 7.43 5.21 -18.08
CA GLY A 182 7.04 6.48 -17.49
C GLY A 182 5.96 6.33 -16.43
N ARG A 183 5.50 7.48 -15.93
CA ARG A 183 4.39 7.59 -14.99
C ARG A 183 3.13 7.92 -15.77
N TRP A 184 2.18 6.99 -15.77
CA TRP A 184 0.99 7.06 -16.60
C TRP A 184 -0.27 7.12 -15.74
N GLU A 185 -1.22 7.94 -16.15
CA GLU A 185 -2.54 8.02 -15.56
C GLU A 185 -3.56 7.47 -16.56
N TYR A 186 -3.88 6.18 -16.42
CA TYR A 186 -5.04 5.61 -17.10
C TYR A 186 -6.31 6.12 -16.42
N ARG A 187 -7.45 6.01 -17.09
CA ARG A 187 -8.75 6.34 -16.51
C ARG A 187 -9.75 5.24 -16.75
N LEU A 188 -10.46 4.85 -15.70
CA LEU A 188 -11.66 4.05 -15.83
C LEU A 188 -12.85 4.98 -16.06
N GLN A 189 -13.42 4.93 -17.26
CA GLN A 189 -14.70 5.56 -17.56
C GLN A 189 -15.83 4.61 -17.15
N VAL A 190 -16.77 5.10 -16.36
CA VAL A 190 -17.94 4.35 -15.89
C VAL A 190 -19.21 5.03 -16.38
N GLY A 191 -20.05 4.29 -17.10
CA GLY A 191 -21.23 4.84 -17.78
C GLY A 191 -20.87 5.52 -19.10
N GLU A 192 -21.90 6.03 -19.78
CA GLU A 192 -21.78 6.73 -21.06
C GLU A 192 -22.45 8.11 -21.01
N GLY A 193 -22.11 8.96 -21.98
CA GLY A 193 -22.70 10.28 -22.15
C GLY A 193 -22.38 11.24 -21.00
N ALA A 194 -23.32 12.15 -20.71
CA ALA A 194 -23.13 13.23 -19.74
C ALA A 194 -23.05 12.77 -18.28
N THR A 195 -23.43 11.52 -17.98
CA THR A 195 -23.37 10.91 -16.65
C THR A 195 -22.13 10.04 -16.45
N ALA A 196 -21.26 9.94 -17.46
CA ALA A 196 -20.03 9.17 -17.35
C ALA A 196 -19.10 9.80 -16.30
N ARG A 197 -18.70 9.00 -15.32
CA ARG A 197 -17.66 9.38 -14.35
C ARG A 197 -16.32 8.81 -14.78
N SER A 198 -15.23 9.47 -14.42
CA SER A 198 -13.87 9.07 -14.77
C SER A 198 -13.05 8.93 -13.51
N GLU A 199 -12.47 7.75 -13.31
CA GLU A 199 -11.70 7.41 -12.12
C GLU A 199 -10.23 7.15 -12.49
N PRO A 200 -9.24 7.77 -11.81
CA PRO A 200 -7.84 7.61 -12.18
C PRO A 200 -7.31 6.22 -11.81
N VAL A 201 -6.50 5.65 -12.71
CA VAL A 201 -5.80 4.36 -12.59
C VAL A 201 -4.30 4.63 -12.84
N PRO A 202 -3.59 5.24 -11.87
CA PRO A 202 -2.16 5.52 -12.01
C PRO A 202 -1.32 4.25 -12.01
N VAL A 203 -0.33 4.22 -12.89
CA VAL A 203 0.67 3.16 -13.02
C VAL A 203 2.04 3.74 -13.34
N THR A 204 3.08 3.20 -12.73
CA THR A 204 4.47 3.49 -13.11
C THR A 204 4.99 2.33 -13.94
N VAL A 205 5.42 2.61 -15.17
CA VAL A 205 6.02 1.62 -16.07
C VAL A 205 7.53 1.89 -16.11
N GLU A 206 8.31 0.98 -15.57
CA GLU A 206 9.76 1.07 -15.54
C GLU A 206 10.32 0.42 -16.81
N ALA A 207 11.36 1.01 -17.41
CA ALA A 207 11.91 0.53 -18.67
C ALA A 207 12.63 -0.84 -18.58
N GLY A 208 12.71 -1.41 -17.37
CA GLY A 208 13.62 -2.50 -17.04
C GLY A 208 15.07 -2.02 -17.03
N GLU A 209 15.89 -2.64 -16.18
CA GLU A 209 17.33 -2.40 -16.23
C GLU A 209 17.90 -2.95 -17.55
N ARG A 210 18.85 -2.22 -18.13
CA ARG A 210 19.54 -2.63 -19.35
C ARG A 210 20.97 -2.97 -19.00
N PRO A 211 21.22 -4.17 -18.45
CA PRO A 211 22.56 -4.50 -18.00
C PRO A 211 23.53 -4.52 -19.18
N ARG A 212 24.77 -4.10 -18.96
CA ARG A 212 25.83 -4.29 -19.96
C ARG A 212 26.22 -5.76 -20.00
N VAL A 213 26.00 -6.41 -21.13
CA VAL A 213 26.23 -7.86 -21.28
C VAL A 213 27.48 -8.16 -22.10
N LEU A 214 28.34 -9.06 -21.62
CA LEU A 214 29.39 -9.68 -22.42
C LEU A 214 28.99 -11.13 -22.76
N LEU A 215 28.78 -11.43 -24.04
CA LEU A 215 28.61 -12.79 -24.55
C LEU A 215 29.94 -13.26 -25.13
N TRP A 216 30.69 -14.09 -24.39
CA TRP A 216 32.01 -14.55 -24.81
C TRP A 216 32.07 -16.07 -24.98
N LEU A 217 32.35 -16.50 -26.20
CA LEU A 217 32.16 -17.89 -26.61
C LEU A 217 33.42 -18.44 -27.27
N ALA A 218 33.71 -19.71 -26.98
CA ALA A 218 34.85 -20.41 -27.55
C ALA A 218 34.73 -20.66 -29.06
N ARG A 219 33.49 -20.78 -29.57
CA ARG A 219 33.17 -21.09 -30.96
C ARG A 219 31.81 -20.49 -31.35
N PRO A 220 31.58 -20.13 -32.62
CA PRO A 220 30.26 -19.75 -33.10
C PRO A 220 29.32 -20.96 -33.14
N GLY A 221 28.05 -20.76 -32.75
CA GLY A 221 27.02 -21.80 -32.78
C GLY A 221 25.61 -21.24 -32.97
N PHE A 222 24.64 -22.11 -33.28
CA PHE A 222 23.25 -21.69 -33.50
C PHE A 222 22.62 -21.05 -32.26
N GLU A 223 22.91 -21.58 -31.07
CA GLU A 223 22.45 -21.03 -29.79
C GLU A 223 22.97 -19.60 -29.59
N SER A 224 24.27 -19.40 -29.77
CA SER A 224 24.88 -18.07 -29.67
C SER A 224 24.36 -17.06 -30.68
N ALA A 225 24.04 -17.51 -31.90
CA ALA A 225 23.47 -16.65 -32.93
C ALA A 225 22.04 -16.24 -32.58
N ALA A 226 21.25 -17.14 -31.99
CA ALA A 226 19.91 -16.84 -31.49
C ALA A 226 19.95 -15.86 -30.31
N LEU A 227 20.84 -16.09 -29.34
CA LEU A 227 21.02 -15.22 -28.18
C LEU A 227 21.52 -13.82 -28.57
N SER A 228 22.55 -13.73 -29.42
CA SER A 228 23.06 -12.46 -29.96
C SER A 228 21.97 -11.69 -30.72
N ARG A 229 21.16 -12.39 -31.52
CA ARG A 229 20.01 -11.78 -32.22
C ARG A 229 18.96 -11.27 -31.24
N TRP A 230 18.66 -12.01 -30.19
CA TRP A 230 17.70 -11.60 -29.18
C TRP A 230 18.19 -10.39 -28.38
N LEU A 231 19.45 -10.37 -27.94
CA LEU A 231 20.09 -9.21 -27.30
C LEU A 231 20.02 -7.96 -28.19
N ARG A 232 20.26 -8.12 -29.50
CA ARG A 232 20.10 -7.03 -30.47
C ARG A 232 18.66 -6.51 -30.52
N GLN A 233 17.67 -7.40 -30.51
CA GLN A 233 16.26 -7.03 -30.59
C GLN A 233 15.73 -6.41 -29.29
N SER A 234 16.27 -6.79 -28.13
CA SER A 234 15.87 -6.24 -26.83
C SER A 234 16.45 -4.87 -26.53
N GLY A 235 17.38 -4.36 -27.35
CA GLY A 235 18.01 -3.05 -27.11
C GLY A 235 19.01 -3.05 -25.94
N VAL A 236 19.41 -4.23 -25.45
CA VAL A 236 20.39 -4.40 -24.36
C VAL A 236 21.81 -4.12 -24.87
N PRO A 237 22.57 -3.18 -24.27
CA PRO A 237 23.96 -2.94 -24.65
C PRO A 237 24.79 -4.21 -24.43
N ALA A 238 25.39 -4.75 -25.50
CA ALA A 238 26.10 -6.01 -25.41
C ALA A 238 27.34 -6.07 -26.29
N ARG A 239 28.38 -6.77 -25.82
CA ARG A 239 29.55 -7.15 -26.62
C ARG A 239 29.53 -8.65 -26.85
N VAL A 240 29.59 -9.06 -28.10
CA VAL A 240 29.69 -10.47 -28.50
C VAL A 240 31.11 -10.73 -28.96
N VAL A 241 31.80 -11.62 -28.25
CA VAL A 241 33.16 -12.07 -28.56
C VAL A 241 33.10 -13.54 -28.93
N THR A 242 33.58 -13.88 -30.12
CA THR A 242 33.62 -15.26 -30.59
C THR A 242 34.97 -15.56 -31.20
N ARG A 243 35.60 -16.64 -30.76
CA ARG A 243 36.86 -17.10 -31.35
C ARG A 243 36.57 -17.85 -32.65
N LEU A 244 37.19 -17.41 -33.74
CA LEU A 244 37.08 -18.02 -35.07
C LEU A 244 38.22 -19.02 -35.31
N ALA A 245 39.41 -18.73 -34.78
CA ALA A 245 40.59 -19.58 -34.81
C ALA A 245 41.52 -19.24 -33.63
N PRO A 246 42.56 -20.04 -33.32
CA PRO A 246 43.56 -19.67 -32.31
C PRO A 246 44.14 -18.26 -32.59
N GLY A 247 43.97 -17.34 -31.64
CA GLY A 247 44.43 -15.95 -31.77
C GLY A 247 43.56 -15.04 -32.66
N ILE A 248 42.49 -15.56 -33.29
CA ILE A 248 41.57 -14.78 -34.12
C ILE A 248 40.20 -14.74 -33.44
N GLU A 249 39.83 -13.54 -33.00
CA GLU A 249 38.55 -13.27 -32.35
C GLU A 249 37.74 -12.25 -33.15
N ARG A 250 36.43 -12.46 -33.19
CA ARG A 250 35.47 -11.52 -33.74
C ARG A 250 34.75 -10.84 -32.59
N ASN A 251 34.81 -9.51 -32.58
CA ASN A 251 34.13 -8.66 -31.61
C ASN A 251 33.01 -7.91 -32.31
N GLU A 252 31.82 -7.94 -31.74
CA GLU A 252 30.64 -7.24 -32.25
C GLU A 252 29.94 -6.52 -31.10
N ASN A 253 29.85 -5.20 -31.17
CA ASN A 253 29.12 -4.39 -30.19
C ASN A 253 27.69 -4.15 -30.69
N LEU A 254 26.73 -4.28 -29.78
CA LEU A 254 25.29 -4.17 -30.04
C LEU A 254 24.71 -2.98 -29.28
N ASN A 255 23.64 -2.40 -29.84
CA ASN A 255 22.76 -1.44 -29.17
C ASN A 255 23.46 -0.22 -28.56
N GLY A 256 24.42 0.35 -29.30
CA GLY A 256 25.09 1.59 -28.91
C GLY A 256 26.18 1.43 -27.85
N LEU A 257 26.58 0.20 -27.52
CA LEU A 257 27.77 -0.03 -26.69
C LEU A 257 29.00 0.53 -27.42
N GLU A 258 29.68 1.50 -26.80
CA GLU A 258 30.86 2.10 -27.40
C GLU A 258 31.97 1.06 -27.60
N ALA A 259 32.75 1.24 -28.67
CA ALA A 259 33.87 0.37 -28.97
C ALA A 259 35.01 0.64 -27.98
N GLY A 260 34.95 0.00 -26.80
CA GLY A 260 36.10 -0.09 -25.92
C GLY A 260 37.23 -0.84 -26.63
N SER A 261 38.42 -0.26 -26.67
CA SER A 261 39.63 -0.85 -27.26
C SER A 261 40.32 -1.87 -26.35
N GLY A 262 39.74 -2.18 -25.18
CA GLY A 262 40.28 -3.09 -24.18
C GLY A 262 40.00 -4.57 -24.46
N ALA A 263 40.70 -5.44 -23.73
CA ALA A 263 40.42 -6.88 -23.72
C ALA A 263 38.96 -7.16 -23.28
N PRO A 264 38.34 -8.28 -23.70
CA PRO A 264 36.96 -8.62 -23.33
C PRO A 264 36.70 -8.60 -21.82
N LEU A 265 37.73 -8.95 -21.04
CA LEU A 265 37.69 -9.02 -19.59
C LEU A 265 38.92 -8.29 -19.03
N ASP A 266 38.72 -7.12 -18.44
CA ASP A 266 39.72 -6.42 -17.65
C ASP A 266 39.19 -6.13 -16.23
N MET A 267 40.05 -5.67 -15.32
CA MET A 267 39.65 -5.37 -13.94
C MET A 267 38.73 -4.15 -13.81
N ALA A 268 38.56 -3.38 -14.88
CA ALA A 268 37.64 -2.26 -14.99
C ALA A 268 36.37 -2.63 -15.80
N SER A 269 36.14 -3.93 -16.00
CA SER A 269 35.06 -4.48 -16.82
C SER A 269 33.74 -3.81 -16.47
N GLU A 270 33.16 -3.16 -17.47
CA GLU A 270 31.93 -2.41 -17.35
C GLU A 270 30.67 -3.31 -17.39
N PHE A 271 30.85 -4.59 -17.64
CA PHE A 271 29.76 -5.56 -17.80
C PHE A 271 29.20 -6.03 -16.45
N GLU A 272 27.89 -6.00 -16.33
CA GLU A 272 27.14 -6.49 -15.15
C GLU A 272 26.77 -7.97 -15.30
N LEU A 273 26.72 -8.46 -16.54
CA LEU A 273 26.45 -9.88 -16.83
C LEU A 273 27.39 -10.43 -17.91
N LEU A 274 28.05 -11.53 -17.57
CA LEU A 274 28.89 -12.31 -18.47
C LEU A 274 28.20 -13.62 -18.81
N ILE A 275 28.01 -13.89 -20.09
CA ILE A 275 27.50 -15.16 -20.60
C ILE A 275 28.64 -15.87 -21.32
N LEU A 276 29.09 -16.98 -20.75
CA LEU A 276 30.30 -17.70 -21.16
C LEU A 276 29.96 -19.15 -21.52
N ASP A 277 30.66 -19.74 -22.48
CA ASP A 277 30.54 -21.18 -22.78
C ASP A 277 31.65 -21.99 -22.06
N SER A 278 31.34 -23.17 -21.53
CA SER A 278 32.28 -23.96 -20.73
C SER A 278 33.57 -24.36 -21.48
N HIS A 279 33.55 -24.47 -22.81
CA HIS A 279 34.74 -24.73 -23.63
C HIS A 279 35.69 -23.54 -23.71
N LEU A 280 35.27 -22.36 -23.25
CA LEU A 280 36.13 -21.19 -23.15
C LEU A 280 37.18 -21.36 -22.04
N TRP A 281 36.86 -22.11 -20.97
CA TRP A 281 37.73 -22.26 -19.80
C TRP A 281 39.20 -22.62 -20.10
N PRO A 282 39.51 -23.67 -20.89
CA PRO A 282 40.90 -24.02 -21.22
C PRO A 282 41.61 -22.95 -22.06
N LEU A 283 40.85 -22.07 -22.72
CA LEU A 283 41.36 -21.01 -23.58
C LEU A 283 41.68 -19.71 -22.82
N LEU A 284 41.21 -19.59 -21.58
CA LEU A 284 41.47 -18.45 -20.72
C LEU A 284 42.85 -18.54 -20.07
N ASP A 285 43.58 -17.43 -20.03
CA ASP A 285 44.81 -17.31 -19.27
C ASP A 285 44.55 -17.18 -17.75
N SER A 286 45.63 -17.21 -16.95
CA SER A 286 45.52 -17.14 -15.49
C SER A 286 44.94 -15.81 -14.99
N GLY A 287 45.20 -14.70 -15.68
CA GLY A 287 44.68 -13.39 -15.32
C GLY A 287 43.18 -13.30 -15.56
N GLN A 288 42.72 -13.80 -16.71
CA GLN A 288 41.30 -13.88 -17.07
C GLN A 288 40.52 -14.77 -16.11
N ARG A 289 41.05 -15.95 -15.76
CA ARG A 289 40.40 -16.84 -14.77
C ARG A 289 40.29 -16.17 -13.40
N ARG A 290 41.33 -15.47 -12.96
CA ARG A 290 41.30 -14.71 -11.69
C ARG A 290 40.28 -13.57 -11.73
N ALA A 291 40.18 -12.85 -12.84
CA ALA A 291 39.20 -11.78 -13.01
C ALA A 291 37.75 -12.31 -12.96
N LEU A 292 37.47 -13.48 -13.55
CA LEU A 292 36.16 -14.14 -13.42
C LEU A 292 35.85 -14.54 -11.97
N GLU A 293 36.83 -15.06 -11.24
CA GLU A 293 36.67 -15.41 -9.82
C GLU A 293 36.42 -14.17 -8.94
N VAL A 294 37.10 -13.07 -9.22
CA VAL A 294 36.87 -11.78 -8.52
C VAL A 294 35.48 -11.25 -8.85
N MET A 295 35.11 -11.22 -10.12
CA MET A 295 33.81 -10.70 -10.57
C MET A 295 32.63 -11.47 -9.96
N ALA A 296 32.68 -12.80 -9.98
CA ALA A 296 31.67 -13.66 -9.38
C ALA A 296 31.53 -13.46 -7.85
N ARG A 297 32.50 -12.78 -7.20
CA ARG A 297 32.52 -12.51 -5.76
C ARG A 297 32.32 -11.05 -5.38
N SER A 298 32.47 -10.11 -6.33
CA SER A 298 32.73 -8.70 -5.99
C SER A 298 31.92 -7.68 -6.81
N GLY A 299 30.82 -8.08 -7.47
CA GLY A 299 29.95 -7.09 -8.14
C GLY A 299 29.34 -7.46 -9.48
N GLY A 300 29.57 -8.66 -10.03
CA GLY A 300 29.07 -9.01 -11.36
C GLY A 300 28.52 -10.42 -11.45
N SER A 301 27.63 -10.63 -12.41
CA SER A 301 27.01 -11.92 -12.65
C SER A 301 27.71 -12.70 -13.75
N VAL A 302 28.01 -13.98 -13.49
CA VAL A 302 28.61 -14.91 -14.44
C VAL A 302 27.64 -16.05 -14.69
N LEU A 303 27.26 -16.22 -15.95
CA LEU A 303 26.37 -17.28 -16.43
C LEU A 303 27.14 -18.18 -17.40
N TRP A 304 27.26 -19.46 -17.06
CA TRP A 304 27.92 -20.45 -17.90
C TRP A 304 26.91 -21.29 -18.70
N LEU A 305 27.09 -21.34 -20.01
CA LEU A 305 26.45 -22.31 -20.90
C LEU A 305 27.26 -23.60 -20.83
N VAL A 306 26.67 -24.64 -20.24
CA VAL A 306 27.35 -25.92 -20.00
C VAL A 306 27.20 -26.80 -21.23
N GLY A 307 28.32 -27.18 -21.83
CA GLY A 307 28.37 -28.17 -22.92
C GLY A 307 28.40 -29.62 -22.42
N GLU A 308 27.99 -30.55 -23.29
CA GLU A 308 28.02 -32.00 -23.04
C GLU A 308 29.43 -32.54 -22.73
N ASP A 309 30.45 -31.96 -23.35
CA ASP A 309 31.87 -32.29 -23.20
C ASP A 309 32.64 -31.22 -22.41
N SER A 310 32.02 -30.71 -21.34
CA SER A 310 32.61 -29.67 -20.50
C SER A 310 33.99 -30.05 -19.94
N PRO A 311 35.03 -29.20 -20.09
CA PRO A 311 36.39 -29.51 -19.68
C PRO A 311 36.55 -29.78 -18.16
N ALA A 312 37.43 -30.71 -17.79
CA ALA A 312 37.68 -31.05 -16.37
C ALA A 312 38.04 -29.82 -15.50
N GLY A 313 38.88 -28.92 -16.01
CA GLY A 313 39.25 -27.70 -15.28
C GLY A 313 38.08 -26.76 -15.02
N PHE A 314 37.04 -26.77 -15.87
CA PHE A 314 35.81 -26.00 -15.65
C PHE A 314 34.96 -26.65 -14.55
N LEU A 315 34.86 -27.98 -14.53
CA LEU A 315 34.17 -28.70 -13.46
C LEU A 315 34.83 -28.47 -12.09
N GLU A 316 36.17 -28.41 -12.06
CA GLU A 316 36.91 -28.03 -10.84
C GLU A 316 36.63 -26.58 -10.42
N TYR A 317 36.51 -25.65 -11.37
CA TYR A 317 36.12 -24.26 -11.08
C TYR A 317 34.73 -24.19 -10.45
N ALA A 318 33.76 -24.93 -11.00
CA ALA A 318 32.40 -24.99 -10.45
C ALA A 318 32.42 -25.55 -9.01
N ALA A 319 33.18 -26.63 -8.77
CA ALA A 319 33.36 -27.21 -7.44
C ALA A 319 34.04 -26.26 -6.44
N ARG A 320 35.06 -25.49 -6.85
CA ARG A 320 35.75 -24.49 -5.99
C ARG A 320 34.86 -23.32 -5.58
N ASN A 321 33.76 -23.08 -6.30
CA ASN A 321 32.76 -22.06 -5.95
C ASN A 321 31.54 -22.68 -5.23
N ASP A 322 31.71 -23.86 -4.62
CA ASP A 322 30.66 -24.62 -3.93
C ASP A 322 29.44 -24.94 -4.81
N MET A 323 29.65 -25.01 -6.12
CA MET A 323 28.62 -25.30 -7.12
C MET A 323 29.04 -26.49 -8.01
N ALA A 324 29.41 -27.61 -7.36
CA ALA A 324 29.88 -28.80 -8.07
C ALA A 324 28.81 -29.36 -9.02
N LEU A 325 29.23 -29.69 -10.24
CA LEU A 325 28.40 -30.33 -11.27
C LEU A 325 28.67 -31.83 -11.28
N GLN A 326 27.62 -32.64 -11.43
CA GLN A 326 27.73 -34.08 -11.58
C GLN A 326 27.11 -34.54 -12.91
N PRO A 327 27.61 -35.63 -13.50
CA PRO A 327 27.02 -36.20 -14.71
C PRO A 327 25.53 -36.55 -14.54
N ALA A 328 24.78 -36.38 -15.61
CA ALA A 328 23.36 -36.64 -15.73
C ALA A 328 23.03 -37.20 -17.12
N ALA A 329 21.80 -37.64 -17.33
CA ALA A 329 21.37 -38.11 -18.65
C ALA A 329 21.15 -36.92 -19.59
N ALA A 330 21.81 -36.94 -20.75
CA ALA A 330 21.53 -36.03 -21.85
C ALA A 330 20.22 -36.45 -22.54
N VAL A 331 19.09 -35.92 -22.08
CA VAL A 331 17.75 -36.23 -22.59
C VAL A 331 17.08 -34.99 -23.19
N GLN A 332 16.09 -35.22 -24.03
CA GLN A 332 15.21 -34.16 -24.52
C GLN A 332 14.11 -33.89 -23.49
N VAL A 333 13.81 -32.61 -23.23
CA VAL A 333 12.81 -32.19 -22.26
C VAL A 333 11.92 -31.10 -22.82
N SER A 334 10.65 -31.13 -22.42
CA SER A 334 9.74 -30.01 -22.63
C SER A 334 10.12 -28.86 -21.70
N ALA A 335 10.03 -27.63 -22.20
CA ALA A 335 10.31 -26.48 -21.37
C ALA A 335 9.11 -26.10 -20.49
N PRO A 336 9.35 -25.58 -19.27
CA PRO A 336 8.28 -25.23 -18.32
C PRO A 336 7.29 -24.17 -18.84
N ASN A 337 7.69 -23.36 -19.83
CA ASN A 337 6.90 -22.27 -20.40
C ASN A 337 6.67 -22.39 -21.92
N GLY A 338 6.91 -23.58 -22.49
CA GLY A 338 6.71 -23.88 -23.90
C GLY A 338 5.30 -24.43 -24.15
N ASP A 339 4.64 -23.96 -25.21
CA ASP A 339 3.40 -24.58 -25.70
C ASP A 339 3.68 -25.98 -26.26
N ARG A 340 2.64 -26.81 -26.43
CA ARG A 340 2.76 -28.19 -26.97
C ARG A 340 3.50 -28.28 -28.31
N ASP A 341 3.44 -27.22 -29.12
CA ASP A 341 4.08 -27.16 -30.44
C ASP A 341 5.54 -26.66 -30.39
N THR A 342 6.05 -26.36 -29.21
CA THR A 342 7.42 -25.88 -29.02
C THR A 342 8.39 -27.06 -29.14
N PRO A 343 9.43 -27.00 -30.00
CA PRO A 343 10.44 -28.05 -30.09
C PRO A 343 11.09 -28.34 -28.72
N PRO A 344 11.42 -29.60 -28.39
CA PRO A 344 12.03 -29.92 -27.11
C PRO A 344 13.42 -29.30 -26.97
N LEU A 345 13.79 -28.97 -25.74
CA LEU A 345 15.15 -28.63 -25.34
C LEU A 345 15.96 -29.91 -25.13
N ALA A 346 17.27 -29.80 -25.24
CA ALA A 346 18.17 -30.90 -25.00
C ALA A 346 19.05 -30.58 -23.78
N LEU A 347 19.23 -31.54 -22.87
CA LEU A 347 20.07 -31.34 -21.68
C LEU A 347 21.54 -31.66 -21.96
N SER A 348 22.42 -30.83 -21.44
CA SER A 348 23.88 -30.91 -21.48
C SER A 348 24.48 -32.13 -20.77
N GLY A 349 23.69 -33.01 -20.16
CA GLY A 349 24.22 -34.17 -19.43
C GLY A 349 24.93 -33.83 -18.11
N TYR A 350 24.68 -32.64 -17.54
CA TYR A 350 25.13 -32.27 -16.21
C TYR A 350 23.95 -31.80 -15.35
N ARG A 351 24.10 -31.93 -14.03
CA ARG A 351 23.16 -31.40 -13.04
C ARG A 351 23.89 -30.90 -11.78
N PRO A 352 23.23 -30.09 -10.92
CA PRO A 352 23.77 -29.74 -9.62
C PRO A 352 24.07 -30.98 -8.76
N ALA A 353 25.22 -30.99 -8.08
CA ALA A 353 25.56 -32.05 -7.12
C ALA A 353 24.84 -31.85 -5.77
N THR A 354 24.90 -30.63 -5.23
CA THR A 354 24.26 -30.23 -3.96
C THR A 354 23.70 -28.82 -4.09
N ALA A 355 22.45 -28.70 -4.53
CA ALA A 355 21.73 -27.42 -4.52
C ALA A 355 21.30 -27.07 -3.10
N ARG A 356 21.37 -25.77 -2.75
CA ARG A 356 20.86 -25.22 -1.48
C ARG A 356 19.40 -24.78 -1.66
N GLU A 357 18.65 -24.68 -0.57
CA GLU A 357 17.27 -24.16 -0.61
C GLU A 357 17.20 -22.71 -1.12
N THR A 358 18.27 -21.94 -0.94
CA THR A 358 18.37 -20.55 -1.41
C THR A 358 18.82 -20.44 -2.87
N ASP A 359 19.20 -21.53 -3.51
CA ASP A 359 19.63 -21.50 -4.91
C ASP A 359 18.41 -21.39 -5.84
N SER A 360 18.54 -20.65 -6.93
CA SER A 360 17.52 -20.56 -7.98
C SER A 360 17.64 -21.75 -8.93
N LEU A 361 16.59 -22.54 -9.06
CA LEU A 361 16.52 -23.69 -9.96
C LEU A 361 15.35 -23.50 -10.94
N LEU A 362 15.59 -23.80 -12.22
CA LEU A 362 14.55 -23.86 -13.24
C LEU A 362 14.43 -25.29 -13.75
N GLY A 363 13.21 -25.85 -13.79
CA GLY A 363 12.93 -27.23 -14.19
C GLY A 363 12.42 -28.09 -13.02
N ASP A 364 11.82 -29.24 -13.33
CA ASP A 364 11.20 -30.12 -12.32
C ASP A 364 12.26 -30.89 -11.51
N ASP A 365 11.93 -31.18 -10.24
CA ASP A 365 12.69 -32.04 -9.34
C ASP A 365 12.82 -33.45 -9.94
N SER A 366 13.93 -33.66 -10.63
CA SER A 366 14.37 -34.89 -11.28
C SER A 366 13.57 -35.31 -12.54
N PRO A 367 14.24 -35.51 -13.70
CA PRO A 367 15.69 -35.56 -13.89
C PRO A 367 16.35 -34.27 -14.43
N ALA A 368 15.65 -33.14 -14.53
CA ALA A 368 16.05 -32.09 -15.49
C ALA A 368 16.02 -30.64 -14.95
N SER A 369 17.04 -30.26 -14.16
CA SER A 369 17.31 -28.84 -13.93
C SER A 369 17.81 -28.22 -15.24
N LEU A 370 17.08 -27.25 -15.78
CA LEU A 370 17.44 -26.44 -16.95
C LEU A 370 18.44 -25.33 -16.60
N TYR A 371 18.37 -24.81 -15.38
CA TYR A 371 19.27 -23.77 -14.88
C TYR A 371 19.47 -23.94 -13.37
N TRP A 372 20.66 -23.59 -12.90
CA TRP A 372 21.03 -23.47 -11.49
C TRP A 372 21.82 -22.20 -11.26
N GLY A 373 21.31 -21.32 -10.41
CA GLY A 373 21.94 -20.08 -10.01
C GLY A 373 22.10 -19.96 -8.51
N ARG A 374 23.20 -19.36 -8.09
CA ARG A 374 23.41 -18.91 -6.72
C ARG A 374 23.61 -17.41 -6.71
N GLN A 375 22.76 -16.73 -5.95
CA GLN A 375 22.79 -15.29 -5.77
C GLN A 375 23.67 -14.92 -4.57
N SER A 376 24.27 -13.74 -4.64
CA SER A 376 24.98 -13.06 -3.58
C SER A 376 24.52 -11.60 -3.54
N ALA A 377 24.93 -10.83 -2.52
CA ALA A 377 24.52 -9.43 -2.38
C ALA A 377 24.92 -8.57 -3.60
N ASP A 378 26.05 -8.90 -4.23
CA ASP A 378 26.66 -8.07 -5.26
C ASP A 378 26.69 -8.77 -6.64
N GLY A 379 26.08 -9.94 -6.82
CA GLY A 379 26.17 -10.68 -8.09
C GLY A 379 25.61 -12.10 -8.03
N ALA A 380 25.71 -12.84 -9.13
CA ALA A 380 25.25 -14.23 -9.20
C ALA A 380 26.16 -15.12 -10.06
N LEU A 381 26.34 -16.37 -9.64
CA LEU A 381 26.97 -17.43 -10.44
C LEU A 381 25.90 -18.42 -10.89
N GLY A 382 25.78 -18.62 -12.20
CA GLY A 382 24.75 -19.48 -12.78
C GLY A 382 25.27 -20.44 -13.84
N PHE A 383 24.56 -21.55 -14.02
CA PHE A 383 24.82 -22.59 -15.00
C PHE A 383 23.54 -22.90 -15.76
N VAL A 384 23.61 -22.86 -17.09
CA VAL A 384 22.54 -23.28 -18.01
C VAL A 384 22.86 -24.68 -18.51
N PHE A 385 21.92 -25.60 -18.33
CA PHE A 385 22.08 -27.01 -18.67
C PHE A 385 21.31 -27.42 -19.92
N PHE A 386 20.66 -26.50 -20.63
CA PHE A 386 19.96 -26.81 -21.88
C PHE A 386 20.64 -26.23 -23.11
N HIS A 387 20.39 -26.86 -24.25
CA HIS A 387 20.75 -26.40 -25.58
C HIS A 387 19.57 -26.60 -26.54
N ASN A 388 19.76 -26.18 -27.80
CA ASN A 388 18.77 -26.22 -28.88
C ASN A 388 17.58 -25.27 -28.71
N SER A 389 17.66 -24.27 -27.83
CA SER A 389 16.61 -23.26 -27.69
C SER A 389 16.52 -22.35 -28.93
N TYR A 390 17.60 -22.24 -29.72
CA TYR A 390 17.58 -21.58 -31.03
C TYR A 390 16.49 -22.11 -31.99
N ARG A 391 16.09 -23.38 -31.85
CA ARG A 391 15.07 -24.00 -32.71
C ARG A 391 13.73 -23.29 -32.57
N TRP A 392 13.47 -22.66 -31.43
CA TRP A 392 12.24 -21.93 -31.16
C TRP A 392 12.19 -20.63 -31.96
N MET A 393 13.33 -19.94 -32.08
CA MET A 393 13.45 -18.77 -32.95
C MET A 393 13.19 -19.12 -34.42
N THR A 394 13.69 -20.27 -34.88
CA THR A 394 13.44 -20.74 -36.25
C THR A 394 12.01 -21.26 -36.46
N ALA A 395 11.36 -21.75 -35.40
CA ALA A 395 9.97 -22.21 -35.42
C ALA A 395 8.94 -21.07 -35.23
N GLY A 396 9.39 -19.80 -35.15
CA GLY A 396 8.52 -18.65 -34.93
C GLY A 396 8.09 -18.43 -33.47
N GLN A 397 8.52 -19.28 -32.54
CA GLN A 397 8.20 -19.24 -31.11
C GLN A 397 9.08 -18.24 -30.34
N ARG A 398 9.16 -17.00 -30.81
CA ARG A 398 10.02 -15.94 -30.24
C ARG A 398 9.63 -15.56 -28.81
N GLY A 399 8.33 -15.53 -28.53
CA GLY A 399 7.82 -15.23 -27.19
C GLY A 399 8.21 -16.31 -26.17
N ALA A 400 8.14 -17.59 -26.55
CA ALA A 400 8.61 -18.69 -25.70
C ALA A 400 10.12 -18.59 -25.44
N PHE A 401 10.92 -18.29 -26.48
CA PHE A 401 12.37 -18.11 -26.34
C PHE A 401 12.70 -16.98 -25.36
N ALA A 402 12.03 -15.82 -25.51
CA ALA A 402 12.23 -14.68 -24.61
C ALA A 402 11.87 -15.04 -23.16
N ARG A 403 10.72 -15.70 -22.92
CA ARG A 403 10.31 -16.13 -21.56
C ARG A 403 11.29 -17.10 -20.92
N LEU A 404 11.78 -18.09 -21.68
CA LEU A 404 12.77 -19.05 -21.19
C LEU A 404 14.05 -18.32 -20.74
N TRP A 405 14.62 -17.47 -21.60
CA TRP A 405 15.84 -16.76 -21.25
C TRP A 405 15.62 -15.69 -20.17
N GLN A 406 14.47 -15.03 -20.13
CA GLN A 406 14.10 -14.16 -19.00
C GLN A 406 14.10 -14.93 -17.67
N SER A 407 13.51 -16.12 -17.61
CA SER A 407 13.52 -16.94 -16.38
C SER A 407 14.92 -17.40 -15.95
N VAL A 408 15.91 -17.37 -16.86
CA VAL A 408 17.32 -17.63 -16.55
C VAL A 408 18.05 -16.36 -16.12
N LEU A 409 17.79 -15.22 -16.75
CA LEU A 409 18.52 -13.97 -16.52
C LEU A 409 18.00 -13.17 -15.31
N GLU A 410 16.71 -13.25 -15.01
CA GLU A 410 16.10 -12.57 -13.87
C GLU A 410 16.81 -12.88 -12.53
N PRO A 411 17.00 -14.15 -12.13
CA PRO A 411 17.77 -14.47 -10.91
C PRO A 411 19.24 -14.07 -11.02
N GLN A 412 19.82 -13.98 -12.22
CA GLN A 412 21.21 -13.53 -12.39
C GLN A 412 21.34 -12.02 -12.15
N LEU A 413 20.31 -11.24 -12.44
CA LEU A 413 20.35 -9.78 -12.39
C LEU A 413 19.68 -9.20 -11.14
N ALA A 414 19.10 -10.05 -10.28
CA ALA A 414 18.41 -9.65 -9.06
C ALA A 414 19.23 -8.72 -8.13
N HIS A 415 20.57 -8.84 -8.16
CA HIS A 415 21.50 -8.02 -7.37
C HIS A 415 21.58 -6.55 -7.82
N LEU A 416 21.32 -6.26 -9.10
CA LEU A 416 21.24 -4.88 -9.58
C LEU A 416 20.03 -4.15 -8.98
N GLY A 417 19.04 -4.95 -8.56
CA GLY A 417 17.95 -4.52 -7.71
C GLY A 417 16.90 -3.74 -8.48
N HIS A 418 15.65 -4.12 -8.31
CA HIS A 418 14.60 -3.12 -8.35
C HIS A 418 14.79 -2.31 -7.07
N GLY A 419 15.32 -1.07 -7.16
CA GLY A 419 15.57 -0.23 -5.99
C GLY A 419 14.44 -0.33 -4.95
N GLN A 420 14.78 -0.37 -3.65
CA GLN A 420 13.84 -0.75 -2.60
C GLN A 420 12.48 -0.06 -2.78
N ALA A 421 11.45 -0.89 -2.85
CA ALA A 421 10.10 -0.43 -3.08
C ALA A 421 9.68 0.58 -2.00
N LEU A 422 9.28 1.78 -2.43
CA LEU A 422 8.53 2.69 -1.56
C LEU A 422 7.17 2.05 -1.25
N GLU A 423 6.95 1.64 0.00
CA GLU A 423 5.67 1.12 0.47
C GLU A 423 4.77 2.31 0.83
N VAL A 424 3.65 2.45 0.11
CA VAL A 424 2.56 3.36 0.49
C VAL A 424 1.55 2.56 1.32
N ARG A 425 1.36 2.94 2.59
CA ARG A 425 0.49 2.19 3.52
C ARG A 425 -0.98 2.27 3.13
N GLU A 426 -1.42 3.44 2.68
CA GLU A 426 -2.82 3.67 2.34
C GLU A 426 -3.10 3.14 0.92
N PRO A 427 -4.14 2.31 0.74
CA PRO A 427 -4.48 1.75 -0.57
C PRO A 427 -4.96 2.84 -1.56
N LEU A 428 -5.55 3.91 -1.03
CA LEU A 428 -6.03 5.09 -1.77
C LEU A 428 -5.50 6.37 -1.09
N PRO A 429 -4.23 6.75 -1.34
CA PRO A 429 -3.65 8.00 -0.81
C PRO A 429 -4.32 9.20 -1.47
N ARG A 430 -4.90 10.13 -0.70
CA ARG A 430 -5.73 11.22 -1.23
C ARG A 430 -5.23 12.59 -0.82
N ALA A 431 -5.53 13.57 -1.66
CA ALA A 431 -5.37 14.98 -1.36
C ALA A 431 -6.12 15.36 -0.07
N GLY A 432 -5.49 16.20 0.76
CA GLY A 432 -5.99 16.66 2.06
C GLY A 432 -6.00 15.60 3.17
N HIS A 433 -5.46 14.41 2.92
CA HIS A 433 -5.43 13.31 3.89
C HIS A 433 -4.00 12.87 4.20
N ARG A 434 -3.84 12.19 5.33
CA ARG A 434 -2.56 11.63 5.76
C ARG A 434 -2.15 10.48 4.83
N VAL A 435 -0.90 10.50 4.38
CA VAL A 435 -0.25 9.42 3.62
C VAL A 435 0.99 8.98 4.37
N THR A 436 1.17 7.68 4.55
CA THR A 436 2.32 7.09 5.23
C THR A 436 3.18 6.33 4.24
N LEU A 437 4.44 6.76 4.13
CA LEU A 437 5.45 6.15 3.29
C LEU A 437 6.42 5.37 4.18
N CYS A 438 6.73 4.14 3.81
CA CYS A 438 7.69 3.28 4.50
C CYS A 438 8.73 2.75 3.51
N ARG A 439 9.99 2.69 3.96
CA ARG A 439 11.11 2.09 3.20
C ARG A 439 12.19 1.68 4.19
N ASP A 440 12.92 0.61 3.93
CA ASP A 440 13.79 0.02 4.96
C ASP A 440 15.02 0.87 5.32
N ASP A 441 15.42 1.76 4.43
CA ASP A 441 16.54 2.68 4.60
C ASP A 441 16.14 4.05 5.18
N PHE A 442 14.85 4.28 5.49
CA PHE A 442 14.39 5.55 6.06
C PHE A 442 14.98 5.77 7.46
N GLY A 443 15.98 6.65 7.51
CA GLY A 443 16.57 7.17 8.75
C GLY A 443 15.98 8.53 9.13
N GLN A 444 16.19 9.55 8.28
CA GLN A 444 15.65 10.90 8.46
C GLN A 444 14.39 11.10 7.61
N PRO A 445 13.45 11.97 8.02
CA PRO A 445 12.23 12.22 7.25
C PRO A 445 12.58 12.80 5.86
N PRO A 446 12.33 12.06 4.77
CA PRO A 446 12.69 12.52 3.45
C PRO A 446 11.76 13.67 3.00
N ALA A 447 12.31 14.56 2.19
CA ALA A 447 11.58 15.63 1.55
C ALA A 447 10.66 15.08 0.45
N LEU A 448 9.36 15.39 0.52
CA LEU A 448 8.41 15.00 -0.52
C LEU A 448 8.14 16.19 -1.44
N ALA A 449 8.48 16.07 -2.72
CA ALA A 449 8.19 17.08 -3.73
C ALA A 449 6.78 16.88 -4.31
N GLY A 450 6.01 17.97 -4.31
CA GLY A 450 4.68 18.03 -4.94
C GLY A 450 4.74 18.01 -6.47
N PRO A 451 3.58 17.82 -7.14
CA PRO A 451 3.48 17.86 -8.59
C PRO A 451 3.93 19.23 -9.13
N ALA A 452 4.63 19.22 -10.26
CA ALA A 452 5.10 20.43 -10.97
C ALA A 452 5.87 21.45 -10.10
N GLY A 453 6.49 21.01 -8.99
CA GLY A 453 7.30 21.87 -8.12
C GLY A 453 6.49 22.69 -7.10
N SER A 454 5.27 22.27 -6.75
CA SER A 454 4.38 22.93 -5.76
C SER A 454 4.88 22.98 -4.31
N GLY A 455 6.18 22.74 -4.09
CA GLY A 455 6.85 22.83 -2.81
C GLY A 455 7.30 21.47 -2.28
N VAL A 456 8.11 21.54 -1.21
CA VAL A 456 8.60 20.35 -0.50
C VAL A 456 7.84 20.23 0.80
N LEU A 457 7.17 19.08 0.98
CA LEU A 457 6.45 18.73 2.20
C LEU A 457 7.40 18.00 3.16
N PRO A 458 7.55 18.48 4.41
CA PRO A 458 8.34 17.78 5.42
C PRO A 458 7.60 16.54 5.92
N GLY A 459 8.32 15.44 6.10
CA GLY A 459 7.78 14.22 6.69
C GLY A 459 7.73 14.29 8.22
N ALA A 460 6.63 13.79 8.81
CA ALA A 460 6.53 13.56 10.25
C ALA A 460 6.85 12.09 10.58
N PRO A 461 7.60 11.76 11.64
CA PRO A 461 7.83 10.37 12.05
C PRO A 461 6.51 9.64 12.32
N ALA A 462 6.33 8.45 11.73
CA ALA A 462 5.08 7.69 11.77
C ALA A 462 5.26 6.22 12.21
N GLY A 463 6.41 5.89 12.79
CA GLY A 463 6.80 4.53 13.16
C GLY A 463 8.27 4.30 12.86
N ARG A 464 8.73 3.05 13.02
CA ARG A 464 10.09 2.67 12.63
C ARG A 464 10.15 2.63 11.11
N ARG A 465 11.04 3.42 10.49
CA ARG A 465 11.26 3.46 9.03
C ARG A 465 10.03 3.90 8.22
N CYS A 466 9.15 4.70 8.81
CA CYS A 466 7.95 5.24 8.17
C CYS A 466 7.76 6.73 8.50
N HIS A 467 7.33 7.50 7.50
CA HIS A 467 7.06 8.93 7.62
C HIS A 467 5.68 9.27 7.06
N ALA A 468 4.99 10.21 7.70
CA ALA A 468 3.67 10.70 7.31
C ALA A 468 3.74 12.07 6.66
N TYR A 469 2.88 12.27 5.66
CA TYR A 469 2.76 13.47 4.83
C TYR A 469 1.28 13.84 4.67
N TRP A 470 1.01 15.11 4.40
CA TRP A 470 -0.34 15.63 4.13
C TRP A 470 -0.34 16.40 2.79
N PRO A 471 -0.31 15.69 1.65
CA PRO A 471 -0.36 16.33 0.35
C PRO A 471 -1.73 16.99 0.13
N GLU A 472 -1.75 18.28 -0.23
CA GLU A 472 -2.98 19.02 -0.54
C GLU A 472 -3.41 18.89 -2.01
N GLU A 473 -2.44 18.70 -2.90
CA GLU A 473 -2.68 18.60 -4.33
C GLU A 473 -2.75 17.14 -4.80
N PRO A 474 -3.61 16.79 -5.76
CA PRO A 474 -3.56 15.49 -6.42
C PRO A 474 -2.44 15.43 -7.46
N GLY A 475 -2.00 14.22 -7.80
CA GLY A 475 -1.00 13.96 -8.84
C GLY A 475 0.23 13.21 -8.36
N TRP A 476 1.22 13.11 -9.24
CA TRP A 476 2.48 12.41 -8.96
C TRP A 476 3.36 13.22 -8.01
N HIS A 477 3.60 12.65 -6.83
CA HIS A 477 4.57 13.16 -5.87
C HIS A 477 5.86 12.36 -5.95
N GLN A 478 6.99 13.02 -5.68
CA GLN A 478 8.31 12.43 -5.82
C GLN A 478 9.11 12.55 -4.53
N LEU A 479 9.81 11.47 -4.19
CA LEU A 479 10.73 11.37 -3.09
C LEU A 479 12.14 11.17 -3.66
N ALA A 480 13.07 12.05 -3.32
CA ALA A 480 14.47 11.82 -3.60
C ALA A 480 15.04 10.89 -2.53
N GLY A 481 15.64 9.78 -2.94
CA GLY A 481 16.46 8.93 -2.09
C GLY A 481 17.85 9.51 -1.89
N ASP A 482 18.50 9.13 -0.79
CA ASP A 482 19.86 9.56 -0.45
C ASP A 482 20.91 9.04 -1.45
N ASP A 483 20.59 7.96 -2.16
CA ASP A 483 21.36 7.34 -3.24
C ASP A 483 21.14 8.01 -4.61
N GLY A 484 20.34 9.08 -4.68
CA GLY A 484 19.97 9.75 -5.92
C GLY A 484 18.81 9.06 -6.68
N SER A 485 18.25 7.98 -6.15
CA SER A 485 17.04 7.37 -6.69
C SER A 485 15.85 8.33 -6.55
N VAL A 486 14.90 8.26 -7.49
CA VAL A 486 13.66 9.04 -7.40
C VAL A 486 12.49 8.07 -7.35
N HIS A 487 11.83 8.01 -6.20
CA HIS A 487 10.62 7.23 -6.05
C HIS A 487 9.41 8.12 -6.25
N ALA A 488 8.38 7.61 -6.92
CA ALA A 488 7.15 8.35 -7.14
C ALA A 488 5.94 7.54 -6.72
N PHE A 489 4.91 8.23 -6.23
CA PHE A 489 3.60 7.67 -6.00
C PHE A 489 2.53 8.69 -6.39
N TYR A 490 1.33 8.20 -6.66
CA TYR A 490 0.23 9.04 -7.09
C TYR A 490 -0.69 9.36 -5.91
N VAL A 491 -0.98 10.64 -5.70
CA VAL A 491 -1.99 11.12 -4.76
C VAL A 491 -3.29 11.36 -5.53
N PHE A 492 -4.36 10.71 -5.10
CA PHE A 492 -5.66 10.78 -5.74
C PHE A 492 -6.39 12.10 -5.41
N PRO A 493 -7.20 12.63 -6.35
CA PRO A 493 -8.18 13.66 -6.03
C PRO A 493 -9.08 13.25 -4.87
N ALA A 494 -9.56 14.22 -4.09
CA ALA A 494 -10.37 13.94 -2.89
C ALA A 494 -11.68 13.20 -3.22
N GLU A 495 -12.24 13.48 -4.39
CA GLU A 495 -13.47 12.93 -4.95
C GLU A 495 -13.28 11.64 -5.74
N ALA A 496 -12.04 11.19 -5.97
CA ALA A 496 -11.76 10.01 -6.79
C ALA A 496 -12.21 8.72 -6.09
N TRP A 497 -12.82 7.83 -6.86
CA TRP A 497 -13.28 6.51 -6.45
C TRP A 497 -14.27 6.53 -5.27
N PRO A 498 -15.43 7.22 -5.36
CA PRO A 498 -16.37 7.32 -4.25
C PRO A 498 -16.90 5.95 -3.78
N ASP A 499 -17.08 4.99 -4.70
CA ASP A 499 -17.50 3.63 -4.35
C ASP A 499 -16.43 2.86 -3.57
N TRP A 500 -15.16 3.05 -3.91
CA TRP A 500 -14.04 2.45 -3.20
C TRP A 500 -13.82 3.12 -1.84
N GLN A 501 -13.94 4.45 -1.77
CA GLN A 501 -13.88 5.20 -0.52
C GLN A 501 -14.92 4.68 0.49
N ARG A 502 -16.16 4.45 0.04
CA ARG A 502 -17.22 3.84 0.87
C ARG A 502 -16.84 2.45 1.35
N ALA A 503 -16.23 1.62 0.51
CA ALA A 503 -15.75 0.30 0.91
C ALA A 503 -14.62 0.37 1.96
N LEU A 504 -13.66 1.28 1.79
CA LEU A 504 -12.54 1.48 2.71
C LEU A 504 -12.99 1.97 4.09
N MET A 505 -13.84 3.01 4.15
CA MET A 505 -14.37 3.53 5.42
C MET A 505 -15.10 2.46 6.23
N ARG A 506 -15.82 1.54 5.56
CA ARG A 506 -16.49 0.42 6.22
C ARG A 506 -15.51 -0.57 6.82
N ASP A 507 -14.52 -0.99 6.04
CA ASP A 507 -13.52 -1.96 6.47
C ASP A 507 -12.71 -1.42 7.67
N GLU A 508 -12.29 -0.15 7.61
CA GLU A 508 -11.57 0.50 8.70
C GLU A 508 -12.44 0.72 9.95
N SER A 509 -13.71 1.10 9.78
CA SER A 509 -14.65 1.22 10.89
C SER A 509 -14.93 -0.13 11.56
N ARG A 510 -15.08 -1.21 10.78
CA ARG A 510 -15.24 -2.58 11.30
C ARG A 510 -14.01 -3.01 12.09
N GLN A 511 -12.80 -2.77 11.55
CA GLN A 511 -11.55 -3.07 12.23
C GLN A 511 -11.39 -2.26 13.51
N MET A 512 -11.79 -0.99 13.52
CA MET A 512 -11.73 -0.14 14.71
C MET A 512 -12.77 -0.54 15.76
N ALA A 513 -13.96 -0.99 15.36
CA ALA A 513 -14.99 -1.44 16.30
C ALA A 513 -14.56 -2.70 17.08
N THR A 514 -13.80 -3.60 16.45
CA THR A 514 -13.24 -4.78 17.14
C THR A 514 -12.00 -4.44 17.97
N ALA A 515 -11.16 -3.50 17.51
CA ALA A 515 -9.91 -3.13 18.19
C ALA A 515 -10.11 -2.17 19.38
N ARG A 516 -11.12 -1.27 19.33
CA ARG A 516 -11.44 -0.31 20.40
C ARG A 516 -12.59 -0.81 21.25
N LEU A 517 -12.26 -1.71 22.18
CA LEU A 517 -13.13 -2.03 23.30
C LEU A 517 -13.04 -0.87 24.30
N GLY A 518 -13.94 0.11 24.18
CA GLY A 518 -14.15 1.11 25.24
C GLY A 518 -14.43 0.44 26.60
N PRO A 519 -14.38 1.20 27.71
CA PRO A 519 -14.61 0.66 29.05
C PRO A 519 -15.88 -0.21 29.09
N GLU A 520 -15.87 -1.29 29.86
CA GLU A 520 -17.11 -2.04 30.11
C GLU A 520 -18.18 -1.07 30.61
N PRO A 521 -19.45 -1.23 30.19
CA PRO A 521 -20.56 -0.43 30.71
C PRO A 521 -20.67 -0.70 32.21
N ALA A 522 -19.91 0.05 33.00
CA ALA A 522 -19.99 0.06 34.43
C ALA A 522 -21.31 0.72 34.84
N THR A 523 -21.90 0.19 35.90
CA THR A 523 -23.17 0.58 36.53
C THR A 523 -23.50 2.07 36.41
N ALA A 524 -24.61 2.35 35.72
CA ALA A 524 -25.30 3.63 35.59
C ALA A 524 -24.40 4.86 35.35
N ALA A 525 -24.29 5.28 34.09
CA ALA A 525 -23.70 6.57 33.73
C ALA A 525 -24.31 7.70 34.59
N PRO A 526 -23.48 8.66 35.07
CA PRO A 526 -23.94 9.71 35.97
C PRO A 526 -25.05 10.53 35.28
N GLY A 527 -26.14 10.78 36.01
CA GLY A 527 -27.27 11.57 35.50
C GLY A 527 -26.85 12.98 35.09
N ARG A 528 -27.59 13.61 34.16
CA ARG A 528 -27.33 15.00 33.76
C ARG A 528 -27.99 15.96 34.76
N PRO A 529 -27.31 17.07 35.13
CA PRO A 529 -27.91 18.11 35.95
C PRO A 529 -29.13 18.70 35.25
N LEU A 530 -30.18 19.03 36.03
CA LEU A 530 -31.33 19.78 35.51
C LEU A 530 -30.86 21.10 34.85
N PRO A 531 -31.41 21.48 33.68
CA PRO A 531 -31.03 22.73 33.04
C PRO A 531 -31.38 23.92 33.93
N ARG A 532 -30.39 24.77 34.19
CA ARG A 532 -30.52 26.01 34.97
C ARG A 532 -31.70 26.92 34.56
N PRO A 533 -32.08 27.09 33.27
CA PRO A 533 -33.21 27.97 32.94
C PRO A 533 -34.55 27.49 33.51
N TRP A 534 -34.78 26.17 33.58
CA TRP A 534 -36.01 25.63 34.17
C TRP A 534 -36.07 25.89 35.68
N LEU A 535 -34.94 25.72 36.37
CA LEU A 535 -34.82 26.04 37.79
C LEU A 535 -34.98 27.56 38.04
N ALA A 536 -34.45 28.40 37.15
CA ALA A 536 -34.61 29.85 37.22
C ALA A 536 -36.08 30.28 37.00
N LEU A 537 -36.77 29.70 36.02
CA LEU A 537 -38.19 29.95 35.78
C LEU A 537 -39.05 29.53 36.99
N LEU A 538 -38.78 28.37 37.56
CA LEU A 538 -39.46 27.90 38.77
C LEU A 538 -39.22 28.85 39.94
N LEU A 539 -37.99 29.34 40.12
CA LEU A 539 -37.66 30.31 41.17
C LEU A 539 -38.41 31.63 40.96
N VAL A 540 -38.42 32.16 39.73
CA VAL A 540 -39.14 33.39 39.38
C VAL A 540 -40.64 33.23 39.61
N MET A 541 -41.23 32.08 39.26
CA MET A 541 -42.64 31.79 39.50
C MET A 541 -42.96 31.76 41.00
N LEU A 542 -42.12 31.12 41.82
CA LEU A 542 -42.30 31.09 43.27
C LEU A 542 -42.16 32.47 43.92
N LEU A 543 -41.20 33.28 43.45
CA LEU A 543 -41.05 34.67 43.90
C LEU A 543 -42.24 35.55 43.48
N ALA A 544 -42.78 35.35 42.28
CA ALA A 544 -43.97 36.04 41.80
C ALA A 544 -45.23 35.66 42.62
N LEU A 545 -45.37 34.38 42.98
CA LEU A 545 -46.43 33.90 43.87
C LEU A 545 -46.29 34.49 45.29
N ALA A 546 -45.06 34.58 45.82
CA ALA A 546 -44.79 35.22 47.11
C ALA A 546 -45.23 36.69 47.09
N TRP A 547 -44.82 37.40 46.03
CA TRP A 547 -45.11 38.82 45.86
C TRP A 547 -46.60 39.11 45.65
N TRP A 548 -47.30 38.27 44.88
CA TRP A 548 -48.75 38.40 44.70
C TRP A 548 -49.51 38.12 46.01
N GLY A 549 -49.07 37.11 46.76
CA GLY A 549 -49.59 36.83 48.09
C GLY A 549 -49.49 38.03 49.03
N GLU A 550 -48.35 38.74 49.02
CA GLU A 550 -48.17 39.95 49.83
C GLU A 550 -49.01 41.15 49.36
N ARG A 551 -49.22 41.32 48.05
CA ARG A 551 -50.09 42.38 47.52
C ARG A 551 -51.55 42.21 47.90
N LYS A 552 -52.07 40.98 47.96
CA LYS A 552 -53.45 40.69 48.42
C LYS A 552 -53.61 40.79 49.94
N LEU A 553 -52.53 41.01 50.70
CA LEU A 553 -52.52 41.13 52.16
C LEU A 553 -52.38 42.58 52.65
N LYS A 554 -52.18 43.56 51.74
CA LYS A 554 -52.38 44.97 52.06
C LYS A 554 -53.86 45.30 51.77
N PRO A 555 -54.63 45.85 52.74
CA PRO A 555 -55.97 46.37 52.46
C PRO A 555 -55.93 47.50 51.44
#